data_AF-A0A3M1PB35-F1
#
_entry.id   AF-A0A3M1PB35-F1
#
_cell.length_a   1.000
_cell.length_b   1.000
_cell.length_c   1.000
_cell.angle_alpha   90.00
_cell.angle_beta   90.00
_cell.angle_gamma   90.00
#
_symmetry.space_group_name_H-M   'P 1'
#
loop_
_entity.id
_entity.type
_entity.pdbx_description
1 polymer ?
#
loop_
_entity_poly.entity_id
_entity_poly.type
_entity_poly.pdbx_seq_one_letter_code
_entity_poly.pdbx_strand_id
1 'polypeptide(L)'
;MTEALAGCIALLQDLQTHPDANQAFDPLQAQVAAADPAMAELLGMLWREAIAARRSAAFWQQICDVERDLTESLSANHFQLQQNYLRLMQEQ
;
A
#
# COMPACT_ATOMS: atom_id res chain seq x y z
N MET A 1 25.35 2.72 10.01
CA MET A 1 23.99 3.17 10.37
C MET A 1 23.16 3.57 9.16
N THR A 2 23.65 4.43 8.27
CA THR A 2 22.90 4.91 7.09
C THR A 2 22.51 3.80 6.10
N GLU A 3 23.40 2.85 5.80
CA GLU A 3 23.10 1.73 4.90
C GLU A 3 22.05 0.76 5.47
N ALA A 4 22.12 0.47 6.76
CA ALA A 4 21.16 -0.41 7.42
C ALA A 4 19.75 0.22 7.49
N LEU A 5 19.67 1.54 7.73
CA LEU A 5 18.42 2.28 7.71
C LEU A 5 17.86 2.40 6.28
N ALA A 6 18.73 2.59 5.27
CA ALA A 6 18.34 2.56 3.86
C ALA A 6 17.78 1.19 3.44
N GLY A 7 18.39 0.10 3.91
CA GLY A 7 17.89 -1.26 3.71
C GLY A 7 16.51 -1.48 4.34
N CYS A 8 16.29 -0.97 5.55
CA CYS A 8 14.98 -1.01 6.20
C CYS A 8 13.93 -0.21 5.39
N ILE A 9 14.28 0.99 4.93
CA ILE A 9 13.40 1.83 4.09
C ILE A 9 13.09 1.17 2.73
N ALA A 10 14.06 0.45 2.16
CA ALA A 10 13.89 -0.32 0.93
C ALA A 10 12.95 -1.51 1.13
N LEU A 11 13.04 -2.24 2.24
CA LEU A 11 12.12 -3.33 2.61
C LEU A 11 10.70 -2.83 2.88
N LEU A 12 10.60 -1.61 3.39
CA LEU A 12 9.36 -0.86 3.50
C LEU A 12 8.70 -0.75 2.10
N GLN A 13 9.50 -0.59 1.02
CA GLN A 13 9.20 -0.76 -0.42
C GLN A 13 7.97 -1.61 -0.70
N ASP A 14 8.04 -2.79 -0.12
CA ASP A 14 7.17 -3.91 -0.40
C ASP A 14 6.34 -4.24 0.85
N LEU A 15 5.05 -3.91 0.76
CA LEU A 15 4.09 -4.08 1.86
C LEU A 15 3.85 -5.56 2.20
N GLN A 16 4.22 -6.51 1.33
CA GLN A 16 4.07 -7.93 1.63
C GLN A 16 5.20 -8.45 2.55
N THR A 17 6.34 -7.76 2.60
CA THR A 17 7.50 -8.09 3.47
C THR A 17 7.51 -7.33 4.79
N HIS A 18 6.34 -6.89 5.26
CA HIS A 18 6.16 -6.20 6.55
C HIS A 18 6.81 -6.88 7.79
N PRO A 19 6.70 -8.21 7.98
CA PRO A 19 7.36 -8.87 9.11
C PRO A 19 8.90 -8.79 9.00
N ASP A 20 9.44 -8.88 7.78
CA ASP A 20 10.88 -8.83 7.52
C ASP A 20 11.44 -7.42 7.72
N ALA A 21 10.67 -6.39 7.36
CA ALA A 21 11.06 -4.99 7.56
C ALA A 21 11.17 -4.61 9.06
N ASN A 22 10.26 -5.11 9.90
CA ASN A 22 10.35 -4.92 11.35
C ASN A 22 11.51 -5.71 11.97
N GLN A 23 11.73 -6.96 11.53
CA GLN A 23 12.86 -7.77 11.98
C GLN A 23 14.22 -7.14 11.60
N ALA A 24 14.30 -6.46 10.45
CA ALA A 24 15.50 -5.73 10.05
C ALA A 24 15.73 -4.44 10.86
N PHE A 25 14.65 -3.82 11.36
CA PHE A 25 14.70 -2.58 12.14
C PHE A 25 15.05 -2.82 13.63
N ASP A 26 14.60 -3.93 14.22
CA ASP A 26 14.87 -4.30 15.62
C ASP A 26 16.37 -4.23 16.02
N PRO A 27 17.32 -4.82 15.28
CA PRO A 27 18.74 -4.74 15.63
C PRO A 27 19.30 -3.32 15.51
N LEU A 28 18.75 -2.50 14.60
CA LEU A 28 19.13 -1.10 14.47
C LEU A 28 18.63 -0.29 15.66
N GLN A 29 17.39 -0.50 16.08
CA GLN A 29 16.83 0.14 17.26
C GLN A 29 17.58 -0.26 18.53
N ALA A 30 17.95 -1.54 18.67
CA ALA A 30 18.74 -2.02 19.79
C ALA A 30 20.15 -1.40 19.85
N GLN A 31 20.81 -1.22 18.70
CA GLN A 31 22.10 -0.51 18.64
C GLN A 31 21.98 0.97 19.05
N VAL A 32 20.93 1.65 18.60
CA VAL A 32 20.69 3.05 18.97
C VAL A 32 20.32 3.14 20.45
N ALA A 33 19.52 2.21 20.98
CA ALA A 33 19.12 2.19 22.39
C ALA A 33 20.31 2.00 23.33
N ALA A 34 21.33 1.26 22.90
CA ALA A 34 22.57 1.08 23.66
C ALA A 34 23.40 2.37 23.77
N ALA A 35 23.24 3.32 22.83
CA ALA A 35 23.96 4.60 22.83
C ALA A 35 23.11 5.75 23.37
N ASP A 36 21.83 5.81 23.00
CA ASP A 36 20.86 6.83 23.39
C ASP A 36 19.43 6.23 23.37
N PRO A 37 18.87 5.89 24.53
CA PRO A 37 17.52 5.32 24.64
C PRO A 37 16.43 6.25 24.12
N ALA A 38 16.57 7.57 24.31
CA ALA A 38 15.57 8.55 23.89
C ALA A 38 15.54 8.68 22.36
N MET A 39 16.72 8.64 21.73
CA MET A 39 16.83 8.60 20.27
C MET A 39 16.21 7.31 19.69
N ALA A 40 16.41 6.16 20.34
CA ALA A 40 15.83 4.89 19.89
C ALA A 40 14.30 4.87 19.96
N GLU A 41 13.73 5.55 20.96
CA GLU A 41 12.29 5.69 21.12
C GLU A 41 11.69 6.58 20.02
N LEU A 42 12.32 7.73 19.74
CA LEU A 42 11.98 8.62 18.63
C LEU A 42 12.08 7.91 17.27
N LEU A 43 13.15 7.15 17.06
CA LEU A 43 13.35 6.37 15.83
C LEU A 43 12.24 5.33 15.65
N GLY A 44 11.85 4.65 16.74
CA GLY A 44 10.75 3.68 16.73
C GLY A 44 9.38 4.32 16.47
N MET A 45 9.14 5.53 16.97
CA MET A 45 7.93 6.29 16.64
C MET A 45 7.87 6.65 15.16
N LEU A 46 8.95 7.21 14.61
CA LEU A 46 9.05 7.57 13.19
C LEU A 46 8.89 6.35 12.27
N TRP A 47 9.43 5.21 12.66
CA TRP A 47 9.32 3.96 11.92
C TRP A 47 7.86 3.47 11.83
N ARG A 48 7.12 3.50 12.94
CA ARG A 48 5.69 3.13 12.97
C ARG A 48 4.84 4.08 12.13
N GLU A 49 5.12 5.37 12.19
CA GLU A 49 4.44 6.40 11.39
C GLU A 49 4.66 6.13 9.89
N ALA A 50 5.90 5.85 9.48
CA ALA A 50 6.26 5.55 8.10
C ALA A 50 5.55 4.28 7.56
N ILE A 51 5.45 3.23 8.37
CA ILE A 51 4.66 2.03 8.06
C ILE A 51 3.19 2.39 7.85
N ALA A 52 2.59 3.14 8.78
CA ALA A 52 1.18 3.51 8.71
C ALA A 52 0.87 4.36 7.48
N ALA A 53 1.73 5.33 7.17
CA ALA A 53 1.60 6.18 5.98
C ALA A 53 1.68 5.37 4.68
N ARG A 54 2.62 4.41 4.56
CA ARG A 54 2.72 3.54 3.37
C ARG A 54 1.48 2.67 3.20
N ARG A 55 0.98 2.08 4.29
CA ARG A 55 -0.25 1.27 4.27
C ARG A 55 -1.45 2.07 3.82
N SER A 56 -1.58 3.31 4.28
CA SER A 56 -2.62 4.22 3.84
C SER A 56 -2.52 4.49 2.33
N ALA A 57 -1.33 4.81 1.82
CA ALA A 57 -1.12 5.07 0.39
C ALA A 57 -1.47 3.85 -0.49
N ALA A 58 -1.06 2.65 -0.09
CA ALA A 58 -1.39 1.44 -0.86
C ALA A 58 -2.86 1.05 -0.75
N PHE A 59 -3.49 1.28 0.40
CA PHE A 59 -4.93 1.10 0.57
C PHE A 59 -5.72 2.05 -0.35
N TRP A 60 -5.31 3.31 -0.44
CA TRP A 60 -5.90 4.27 -1.38
C TRP A 60 -5.73 3.81 -2.84
N GLN A 61 -4.57 3.30 -3.21
CA GLN A 61 -4.35 2.75 -4.55
C GLN A 61 -5.30 1.59 -4.85
N GLN A 62 -5.47 0.65 -3.91
CA GLN A 62 -6.40 -0.47 -4.06
C GLN A 62 -7.85 -0.01 -4.23
N ILE A 63 -8.28 1.02 -3.50
CA ILE A 63 -9.63 1.60 -3.66
C ILE A 63 -9.80 2.18 -5.06
N CYS A 64 -8.84 2.95 -5.55
CA CYS A 64 -8.89 3.52 -6.90
C CYS A 64 -8.93 2.44 -7.98
N ASP A 65 -8.20 1.34 -7.78
CA ASP A 65 -8.20 0.21 -8.70
C ASP A 65 -9.57 -0.48 -8.74
N VAL A 66 -10.19 -0.71 -7.57
CA VAL A 66 -11.54 -1.29 -7.48
C VAL A 66 -12.60 -0.35 -8.09
N GLU A 67 -12.50 0.95 -7.86
CA GLU A 67 -13.41 1.95 -8.44
C GLU A 67 -13.34 1.95 -9.97
N ARG A 68 -12.13 1.87 -10.53
CA ARG A 68 -11.90 1.78 -11.96
C ARG A 68 -12.52 0.50 -12.56
N ASP A 69 -12.26 -0.66 -11.95
CA ASP A 69 -12.81 -1.93 -12.42
C ASP A 69 -14.36 -1.94 -12.39
N LEU A 70 -14.96 -1.38 -11.34
CA LEU A 70 -16.41 -1.20 -11.24
C LEU A 70 -16.95 -0.30 -12.35
N THR A 71 -16.27 0.81 -12.63
CA THR A 71 -16.66 1.76 -13.68
C THR A 71 -16.58 1.12 -15.06
N GLU A 72 -15.51 0.37 -15.35
CA GLU A 72 -15.35 -0.34 -16.61
C GLU A 72 -16.44 -1.40 -16.80
N SER A 73 -16.74 -2.18 -15.76
CA SER A 73 -17.80 -3.19 -15.78
C SER A 73 -19.19 -2.59 -15.99
N LEU A 74 -19.49 -1.47 -15.33
CA LEU A 74 -20.76 -0.76 -15.50
C LEU A 74 -20.91 -0.20 -16.92
N SER A 75 -19.85 0.40 -17.46
CA SER A 75 -19.84 0.93 -18.83
C SER A 75 -20.05 -0.19 -19.86
N ALA A 76 -19.35 -1.32 -19.70
CA ALA A 76 -19.49 -2.48 -20.59
C ALA A 76 -20.91 -3.07 -20.54
N ASN A 77 -21.48 -3.22 -19.34
CA ASN A 77 -22.86 -3.69 -19.18
C ASN A 77 -23.88 -2.74 -19.79
N HIS A 78 -23.70 -1.42 -19.61
CA HIS A 78 -24.60 -0.42 -20.18
C HIS A 78 -24.58 -0.46 -21.72
N PHE A 79 -23.39 -0.59 -22.32
CA PHE A 79 -23.25 -0.71 -23.77
C PHE A 79 -23.89 -1.99 -24.31
N GLN A 80 -23.71 -3.13 -23.63
CA GLN A 80 -24.36 -4.39 -24.00
C GLN A 80 -25.89 -4.30 -23.89
N LEU A 81 -26.41 -3.62 -22.87
CA LEU A 81 -27.84 -3.42 -22.72
C LEU A 81 -28.41 -2.56 -23.86
N GLN A 82 -27.74 -1.47 -24.23
CA GLN A 82 -28.14 -0.64 -25.38
C GLN A 82 -28.13 -1.43 -26.69
N GLN A 83 -27.09 -2.24 -26.94
CA GLN A 83 -27.02 -3.09 -28.13
C GLN A 83 -28.15 -4.12 -28.18
N ASN A 84 -28.46 -4.79 -27.05
CA ASN A 84 -29.55 -5.74 -26.98
C ASN A 84 -30.91 -5.07 -27.21
N TYR A 85 -31.11 -3.88 -26.64
CA TYR A 85 -32.34 -3.11 -26.84
C TYR A 85 -32.52 -2.69 -28.30
N LEU A 86 -31.45 -2.21 -28.95
CA LEU A 86 -31.46 -1.86 -30.38
C LEU A 86 -31.75 -3.08 -31.25
N ARG A 87 -31.17 -4.25 -30.93
CA ARG A 87 -31.43 -5.50 -31.66
C ARG A 87 -32.89 -5.94 -31.53
N LEU A 88 -33.43 -5.92 -30.31
CA LEU A 88 -34.84 -6.25 -30.06
C LEU A 88 -35.81 -5.32 -30.81
N MET A 89 -35.49 -4.04 -30.92
CA MET A 89 -36.29 -3.06 -31.68
C MET A 89 -36.19 -3.25 -33.20
N GLN A 90 -35.13 -3.86 -33.73
CA GLN A 90 -34.97 -4.16 -35.16
C GLN A 90 -35.61 -5.50 -35.57
N GLU A 91 -35.81 -6.40 -34.61
CA GLU A 91 -36.45 -7.70 -34.81
C GLU A 91 -37.99 -7.64 -34.70
N GLN A 92 -38.56 -6.50 -34.25
CA GLN A 92 -40.00 -6.18 -34.28
C GLN A 92 -40.42 -5.44 -35.54
#